data_AF-A0A965MKQ0-F1
#
_entry.id   AF-A0A965MKQ0-F1
#
_cell.length_a   1.000
_cell.length_b   1.000
_cell.length_c   1.000
_cell.angle_alpha   90.00
_cell.angle_beta   90.00
_cell.angle_gamma   90.00
#
_symmetry.space_group_name_H-M   'P 1'
#
loop_
_entity.id
_entity.type
_entity.pdbx_description
1 polymer ?
#
loop_
_entity_poly.entity_id
_entity_poly.type
_entity_poly.pdbx_seq_one_letter_code
_entity_poly.pdbx_strand_id
1 'polypeptide(L)'
;MRRWPEDREAWRLLSQSASAQGQRAYSHWAVAERYALSGAWRAAIEQLDLARKAGDGDFALLSQVDVRMSVMRAEMAREAIEAKQR
;
A
#
# COMPACT_ATOMS: atom_id res chain seq x y z
N MET A 1 -18.21 5.59 -0.46
CA MET A 1 -17.24 4.46 -0.50
C MET A 1 -16.28 4.69 -1.64
N ARG A 2 -15.00 5.00 -1.38
CA ARG A 2 -13.98 5.00 -2.44
C ARG A 2 -13.55 3.55 -2.63
N ARG A 3 -14.09 2.90 -3.66
CA ARG A 3 -13.75 1.53 -4.04
C ARG A 3 -12.36 1.60 -4.69
N TRP A 4 -11.35 1.11 -3.98
CA TRP A 4 -10.02 0.92 -4.55
C TRP A 4 -10.13 -0.10 -5.68
N PRO A 5 -9.41 0.07 -6.80
CA PRO A 5 -9.37 -0.96 -7.82
C PRO A 5 -8.95 -2.29 -7.19
N GLU A 6 -9.77 -3.33 -7.30
CA GLU A 6 -9.41 -4.71 -6.94
C GLU A 6 -8.53 -5.37 -8.02
N ASP A 7 -8.04 -4.55 -8.95
CA ASP A 7 -7.26 -4.96 -10.10
C ASP A 7 -5.75 -4.73 -9.85
N ARG A 8 -5.01 -5.85 -9.73
CA ARG A 8 -3.55 -5.84 -9.56
C ARG A 8 -2.82 -5.19 -10.72
N GLU A 9 -3.35 -5.31 -11.93
CA GLU A 9 -2.73 -4.77 -13.14
C GLU A 9 -2.87 -3.25 -13.20
N ALA A 10 -4.03 -2.72 -12.80
CA ALA A 10 -4.23 -1.28 -12.66
C ALA A 10 -3.21 -0.65 -11.69
N TRP A 11 -2.97 -1.28 -10.53
CA TRP A 11 -1.95 -0.83 -9.58
C TRP A 11 -0.53 -0.93 -10.12
N ARG A 12 -0.24 -1.99 -10.88
CA ARG A 12 1.06 -2.15 -11.56
C ARG A 12 1.31 -1.01 -12.53
N LEU A 13 0.33 -0.67 -13.37
CA LEU A 13 0.43 0.43 -14.33
C LEU A 13 0.56 1.79 -13.63
N LEU A 14 -0.20 2.02 -12.56
CA LEU A 14 -0.09 3.24 -11.77
C LEU A 14 1.31 3.41 -11.17
N SER A 15 1.87 2.36 -10.56
CA SER A 15 3.24 2.40 -10.02
C SER A 15 4.29 2.74 -11.09
N GLN A 16 4.21 2.10 -12.27
CA GLN A 16 5.12 2.40 -13.37
C GLN A 16 5.00 3.84 -13.86
N SER A 17 3.78 4.33 -14.04
CA SER A 17 3.53 5.71 -14.47
C SER A 17 4.04 6.73 -13.45
N ALA A 18 3.79 6.51 -12.16
CA ALA A 18 4.26 7.37 -11.09
C ALA A 18 5.79 7.38 -11.01
N SER A 19 6.44 6.20 -11.10
CA SER A 19 7.91 6.09 -11.18
C SER A 19 8.49 6.85 -12.37
N ALA A 20 7.88 6.73 -13.55
CA ALA A 20 8.32 7.42 -14.77
C ALA A 20 8.22 8.95 -14.63
N GLN A 21 7.29 9.44 -13.81
CA GLN A 21 7.12 10.86 -13.49
C GLN A 21 8.00 11.33 -12.31
N GLY A 22 8.82 10.45 -11.73
CA GLY A 22 9.64 10.76 -10.56
C GLY A 22 8.86 10.87 -9.24
N GLN A 23 7.58 10.48 -9.22
CA GLN A 23 6.71 10.50 -8.04
C GLN A 23 6.90 9.22 -7.22
N ARG A 24 7.96 9.20 -6.41
CA ARG A 24 8.39 8.02 -5.64
C ARG A 24 7.36 7.63 -4.59
N ALA A 25 6.81 8.58 -3.83
CA ALA A 25 5.78 8.30 -2.83
C ALA A 25 4.55 7.61 -3.45
N TYR A 26 4.04 8.14 -4.57
CA TYR A 26 2.90 7.55 -5.28
C TYR A 26 3.21 6.17 -5.84
N SER A 27 4.42 5.96 -6.36
CA SER A 27 4.84 4.66 -6.86
C SER A 27 4.86 3.61 -5.75
N HIS A 28 5.50 3.91 -4.62
CA HIS A 28 5.54 3.03 -3.47
C HIS A 28 4.14 2.73 -2.91
N TRP A 29 3.27 3.74 -2.82
CA TRP A 29 1.88 3.53 -2.43
C TRP A 29 1.15 2.55 -3.37
N ALA A 30 1.27 2.73 -4.68
CA ALA A 30 0.64 1.83 -5.65
C ALA A 30 1.18 0.39 -5.59
N VAL A 31 2.48 0.21 -5.32
CA VAL A 31 3.06 -1.14 -5.08
C VAL A 31 2.47 -1.75 -3.80
N ALA A 32 2.29 -0.97 -2.74
CA ALA A 32 1.69 -1.43 -1.50
C ALA A 32 0.27 -1.96 -1.70
N GLU A 33 -0.57 -1.22 -2.42
CA GLU A 33 -1.94 -1.63 -2.73
C GLU A 33 -1.98 -2.92 -3.56
N ARG A 34 -1.04 -3.09 -4.50
CA ARG A 34 -0.91 -4.34 -5.26
C ARG A 34 -0.57 -5.54 -4.37
N TYR A 35 0.35 -5.37 -3.40
CA TYR A 35 0.70 -6.43 -2.44
C TYR A 35 -0.44 -6.76 -1.48
N ALA A 36 -1.21 -5.76 -1.08
CA ALA A 36 -2.39 -5.94 -0.25
C ALA A 36 -3.45 -6.85 -0.92
N LEU A 37 -3.62 -6.75 -2.25
CA LEU A 37 -4.55 -7.62 -2.99
C LEU A 37 -4.16 -9.11 -2.97
N SER A 38 -2.92 -9.46 -2.63
CA SER A 38 -2.49 -10.86 -2.46
C SER A 38 -2.34 -11.28 -0.99
N GLY A 39 -2.79 -10.46 -0.03
CA GLY A 39 -2.59 -10.71 1.40
C GLY A 39 -1.14 -10.58 1.86
N ALA A 40 -0.25 -9.99 1.03
CA ALA A 40 1.16 -9.82 1.38
C ALA A 40 1.36 -8.59 2.27
N TRP A 41 0.67 -8.56 3.43
CA TRP A 41 0.54 -7.37 4.29
C TRP A 41 1.88 -6.79 4.73
N ARG A 42 2.88 -7.64 5.00
CA ARG A 42 4.20 -7.20 5.43
C ARG A 42 4.92 -6.40 4.34
N ALA A 43 4.97 -6.97 3.14
CA ALA A 43 5.53 -6.29 1.98
C ALA A 43 4.76 -5.00 1.63
N ALA A 44 3.43 -5.02 1.78
CA ALA A 44 2.61 -3.84 1.57
C ALA A 44 2.95 -2.70 2.56
N ILE A 45 3.06 -3.01 3.85
CA ILE A 45 3.43 -2.03 4.89
C ILE A 45 4.84 -1.47 4.66
N GLU A 46 5.80 -2.31 4.26
CA GLU A 46 7.16 -1.85 3.93
C GLU A 46 7.14 -0.83 2.78
N GLN A 47 6.33 -1.07 1.75
CA GLN A 47 6.16 -0.10 0.66
C GLN A 47 5.50 1.20 1.14
N LEU A 48 4.52 1.15 2.04
CA LEU A 48 3.94 2.36 2.62
C LEU A 48 4.94 3.16 3.46
N ASP A 49 5.86 2.50 4.17
CA ASP A 49 6.93 3.17 4.90
C ASP A 49 7.91 3.86 3.94
N LEU A 50 8.26 3.22 2.82
CA LEU A 50 9.05 3.84 1.75
C LEU A 50 8.33 5.04 1.14
N ALA A 51 7.01 4.94 0.93
CA ALA A 51 6.20 6.05 0.43
C ALA A 51 6.28 7.28 1.35
N ARG A 52 6.18 7.08 2.67
CA ARG A 52 6.31 8.15 3.67
C ARG A 52 7.72 8.75 3.70
N LYS A 53 8.75 7.92 3.55
CA LYS A 53 10.17 8.34 3.57
C LYS A 53 10.63 8.99 2.27
N ALA A 54 9.88 8.85 1.17
CA ALA A 54 10.27 9.36 -0.13
C ALA A 54 10.35 10.89 -0.19
N GLY A 55 9.62 11.60 0.69
CA GLY A 55 9.70 13.05 0.88
C GLY A 55 9.03 13.89 -0.21
N ASP A 56 8.45 13.28 -1.23
CA ASP A 56 7.78 13.92 -2.36
C ASP A 56 6.25 13.72 -2.37
N GLY A 57 5.68 13.17 -1.30
CA GLY A 57 4.25 12.99 -1.13
C GLY A 57 3.56 14.26 -0.62
N ASP A 58 2.39 14.58 -1.16
CA ASP A 58 1.54 15.65 -0.64
C ASP A 58 0.77 15.22 0.63
N PHE A 59 0.12 16.19 1.29
CA PHE A 59 -0.65 15.90 2.51
C PHE A 59 -1.73 14.84 2.30
N ALA A 60 -2.40 14.85 1.14
CA ALA A 60 -3.48 13.92 0.85
C ALA A 60 -2.96 12.48 0.72
N LEU A 61 -1.86 12.29 -0.01
CA LEU A 61 -1.19 11.01 -0.14
C LEU A 61 -0.65 10.51 1.20
N LEU A 62 0.04 11.36 1.96
CA LEU A 62 0.62 10.94 3.24
C LEU A 62 -0.47 10.55 4.24
N SER A 63 -1.57 11.30 4.32
CA SER A 63 -2.74 10.93 5.13
C SER A 63 -3.33 9.58 4.73
N GLN A 64 -3.38 9.32 3.42
CA GLN A 64 -3.84 8.05 2.88
C GLN A 64 -2.91 6.89 3.22
N VAL A 65 -1.60 7.09 3.07
CA VAL A 65 -0.56 6.13 3.41
C VAL A 65 -0.68 5.72 4.88
N ASP A 66 -0.86 6.67 5.79
CA ASP A 66 -0.99 6.37 7.23
C ASP A 66 -2.26 5.57 7.56
N VAL A 67 -3.41 5.95 6.97
CA VAL A 67 -4.66 5.18 7.13
C VAL A 67 -4.49 3.76 6.60
N ARG A 68 -3.92 3.59 5.40
CA ARG A 68 -3.71 2.27 4.80
C ARG A 68 -2.74 1.41 5.60
N MET A 69 -1.68 2.00 6.12
CA MET A 69 -0.72 1.29 6.96
C MET A 69 -1.38 0.78 8.25
N SER A 70 -2.27 1.57 8.87
CA SER A 70 -3.07 1.14 10.01
C SER A 70 -3.98 -0.04 9.66
N VAL A 71 -4.72 0.05 8.55
CA VAL A 71 -5.59 -1.04 8.07
C VAL A 71 -4.81 -2.33 7.80
N MET A 72 -3.69 -2.26 7.07
CA MET A 72 -2.90 -3.45 6.75
C MET A 72 -2.27 -4.10 7.99
N ARG A 73 -1.89 -3.31 9.01
CA ARG A 73 -1.43 -3.84 10.30
C ARG A 73 -2.54 -4.60 11.02
N ALA A 74 -3.77 -4.08 10.98
CA ALA A 74 -4.92 -4.77 11.56
C ALA A 74 -5.22 -6.09 10.85
N GLU A 75 -5.19 -6.12 9.51
CA GLU A 75 -5.40 -7.37 8.75
C GLU A 75 -4.29 -8.40 9.02
N MET A 76 -3.01 -7.97 9.04
CA MET A 76 -1.90 -8.85 9.40
C MET A 76 -2.07 -9.45 10.80
N ALA A 77 -2.51 -8.64 11.78
CA ALA A 77 -2.72 -9.12 13.14
C ALA A 77 -3.88 -10.13 13.20
N ARG A 78 -4.95 -9.92 12.45
CA ARG A 78 -6.07 -10.87 12.33
C ARG A 78 -5.61 -12.19 11.75
N GLU A 79 -4.90 -12.18 10.63
CA GLU A 79 -4.37 -13.42 10.02
C GLU A 79 -3.44 -14.17 10.96
N ALA A 80 -2.60 -13.45 11.72
CA ALA A 80 -1.71 -14.08 12.71
C ALA A 80 -2.48 -14.71 13.89
N ILE A 81 -3.63 -14.16 14.27
CA ILE A 81 -4.52 -14.76 15.28
C ILE A 81 -5.20 -16.00 14.70
N GLU A 82 -5.78 -15.90 13.50
CA GLU A 82 -6.45 -17.01 12.84
C GLU A 82 -5.49 -18.19 12.58
N ALA A 83 -4.27 -17.91 12.15
CA ALA A 83 -3.24 -18.93 11.92
C ALA A 83 -2.85 -19.69 13.20
N LYS A 84 -2.99 -19.08 14.39
CA LYS A 84 -2.75 -19.74 15.68
C LYS A 84 -3.94 -20.58 16.16
N GLN A 85 -5.13 -20.37 15.58
CA GLN A 85 -6.36 -21.09 15.94
C GLN A 85 -6.64 -22.29 15.02
N ARG A 86 -5.86 -22.44 13.93
CA ARG A 86 -5.88 -23.59 13.02
C ARG A 86 -4.88 -24.63 13.48
#